data_AF-A0A7V7E7V1-F1
#
_entry.id   AF-A0A7V7E7V1-F1
#
_cell.length_a   1.000
_cell.length_b   1.000
_cell.length_c   1.000
_cell.angle_alpha   90.00
_cell.angle_beta   90.00
_cell.angle_gamma   90.00
#
_symmetry.space_group_name_H-M   'P 1'
#
loop_
_entity.id
_entity.type
_entity.pdbx_description
1 polymer ?
#
loop_
_entity_poly.entity_id
_entity_poly.type
_entity_poly.pdbx_seq_one_letter_code
_entity_poly.pdbx_strand_id
1 'polypeptide(L)'
;MSDYSADVLIVGGGLVGGPLAVALADAGLTVVVADAEDPATAVQPEFDGRASALGLAQQRVLAAIGLWPAIEPLAAEIREVRVADGVSPLFLHYDHRLLGDQPLGWIVENRALRQAVLARLTSHPRIRLAAPSRPLRLDRGATTIEAGLSSGETVTAALAVAADGRASPTRDGAGIGVTRWNYGQSAIVCTVAHERPHGNVAQEHFLPAGPFAILPLPGRRSSVVWTERQAVVPAIMAQGDDAFLAELGDRFGDYL
;
A
#
# COMPACT_ATOMS: atom_id res chain seq x y z
N MET A 1 25.33 -13.61 -20.55
CA MET A 1 23.90 -13.32 -20.38
C MET A 1 23.30 -14.51 -19.69
N SER A 2 22.67 -14.30 -18.54
CA SER A 2 21.98 -15.38 -17.83
C SER A 2 20.52 -15.37 -18.29
N ASP A 3 20.08 -16.49 -18.85
CA ASP A 3 18.70 -16.68 -19.29
C ASP A 3 17.95 -17.46 -18.23
N TYR A 4 16.81 -16.93 -17.78
CA TYR A 4 15.95 -17.56 -16.79
C TYR A 4 14.63 -18.00 -17.41
N SER A 5 14.18 -19.20 -17.08
CA SER A 5 12.85 -19.68 -17.43
C SER A 5 12.00 -19.78 -16.17
N ALA A 6 10.76 -19.30 -16.24
CA ALA A 6 9.78 -19.39 -15.17
C ALA A 6 8.37 -19.58 -15.73
N ASP A 7 7.43 -19.99 -14.90
CA ASP A 7 6.03 -20.06 -15.29
C ASP A 7 5.44 -18.64 -15.43
N VAL A 8 5.79 -17.76 -14.49
CA VAL A 8 5.24 -16.39 -14.42
C VAL A 8 6.34 -15.35 -14.22
N LEU A 9 6.32 -14.31 -15.04
CA LEU A 9 7.04 -13.05 -14.82
C LEU A 9 6.08 -12.01 -14.21
N ILE A 10 6.42 -11.47 -13.05
CA ILE A 10 5.68 -10.37 -12.43
C ILE A 10 6.52 -9.10 -12.54
N VAL A 11 5.95 -8.06 -13.14
CA VAL A 11 6.60 -6.76 -13.33
C VAL A 11 6.14 -5.84 -12.20
N GLY A 12 6.97 -5.66 -11.18
CA GLY A 12 6.68 -4.94 -9.94
C GLY A 12 6.44 -5.89 -8.75
N GLY A 13 7.34 -5.84 -7.76
CA GLY A 13 7.35 -6.62 -6.52
C GLY A 13 6.78 -5.91 -5.30
N GLY A 14 6.10 -4.78 -5.48
CA GLY A 14 5.46 -4.01 -4.40
C GLY A 14 4.26 -4.71 -3.73
N LEU A 15 3.39 -3.92 -3.09
CA LEU A 15 2.28 -4.41 -2.25
C LEU A 15 1.20 -5.24 -2.98
N VAL A 16 1.24 -5.33 -4.30
CA VAL A 16 0.33 -6.15 -5.10
C VAL A 16 1.07 -7.33 -5.74
N GLY A 17 2.11 -7.05 -6.53
CA GLY A 17 2.85 -8.11 -7.24
C GLY A 17 3.64 -9.02 -6.32
N GLY A 18 4.15 -8.52 -5.20
CA GLY A 18 4.86 -9.32 -4.20
C GLY A 18 3.99 -10.41 -3.57
N PRO A 19 2.83 -10.07 -2.93
CA PRO A 19 1.89 -11.07 -2.43
C PRO A 19 1.41 -12.06 -3.50
N LEU A 20 1.20 -11.60 -4.75
CA LEU A 20 0.86 -12.50 -5.86
C LEU A 20 1.98 -13.49 -6.16
N ALA A 21 3.24 -13.04 -6.18
CA ALA A 21 4.39 -13.91 -6.40
C ALA A 21 4.47 -15.00 -5.33
N VAL A 22 4.28 -14.63 -4.06
CA VAL A 22 4.26 -15.58 -2.93
C VAL A 22 3.13 -16.59 -3.09
N ALA A 23 1.91 -16.12 -3.40
CA ALA A 23 0.76 -17.01 -3.59
C ALA A 23 0.97 -18.03 -4.71
N LEU A 24 1.49 -17.59 -5.87
CA LEU A 24 1.76 -18.47 -7.01
C LEU A 24 2.88 -19.45 -6.71
N ALA A 25 3.91 -19.01 -6.00
CA ALA A 25 5.05 -19.84 -5.64
C ALA A 25 4.71 -20.89 -4.57
N ASP A 26 3.89 -20.53 -3.58
CA ASP A 26 3.32 -21.46 -2.60
C ASP A 26 2.41 -22.51 -3.28
N ALA A 27 1.74 -22.13 -4.38
CA ALA A 27 0.97 -23.04 -5.23
C ALA A 27 1.84 -23.91 -6.17
N GLY A 28 3.17 -23.76 -6.13
CA GLY A 28 4.12 -24.60 -6.86
C GLY A 28 4.63 -24.04 -8.18
N LEU A 29 4.28 -22.81 -8.56
CA LEU A 29 4.80 -22.19 -9.77
C LEU A 29 6.19 -21.57 -9.54
N THR A 30 7.00 -21.53 -10.59
CA THR A 30 8.25 -20.76 -10.62
C THR A 30 7.95 -19.33 -11.06
N VAL A 31 8.46 -18.36 -10.30
CA VAL A 31 8.13 -16.94 -10.48
C VAL A 31 9.41 -16.11 -10.55
N VAL A 32 9.51 -15.25 -11.57
CA VAL A 32 10.47 -14.15 -11.58
C VAL A 32 9.73 -12.86 -11.27
N VAL A 33 10.21 -12.11 -10.28
CA VAL A 33 9.71 -10.76 -9.98
C VAL A 33 10.77 -9.76 -10.44
N ALA A 34 10.45 -8.93 -11.44
CA ALA A 34 11.31 -7.85 -11.88
C ALA A 34 10.79 -6.53 -11.29
N ASP A 35 11.57 -5.89 -10.42
CA ASP A 35 11.21 -4.61 -9.80
C ASP A 35 12.29 -3.56 -10.06
N ALA A 36 11.87 -2.36 -10.48
CA ALA A 36 12.76 -1.23 -10.74
C ALA A 36 13.38 -0.67 -9.46
N GLU A 37 12.69 -0.80 -8.32
CA GLU A 37 13.12 -0.30 -7.02
C GLU A 37 14.19 -1.22 -6.42
N ASP A 38 15.22 -0.62 -5.81
CA ASP A 38 16.20 -1.37 -5.02
C ASP A 38 15.51 -1.93 -3.76
N PRO A 39 15.55 -3.24 -3.51
CA PRO A 39 14.98 -3.84 -2.31
C PRO A 39 15.46 -3.19 -1.00
N ALA A 40 16.71 -2.71 -0.97
CA ALA A 40 17.25 -2.02 0.20
C ALA A 40 16.54 -0.67 0.45
N THR A 41 16.18 0.06 -0.60
CA THR A 41 15.42 1.31 -0.53
C THR A 41 13.98 1.08 -0.11
N ALA A 42 13.35 0.01 -0.62
CA ALA A 42 11.95 -0.32 -0.37
C ALA A 42 11.61 -0.56 1.12
N VAL A 43 12.63 -0.82 1.96
CA VAL A 43 12.49 -1.09 3.40
C VAL A 43 13.10 -0.01 4.29
N GLN A 44 13.61 1.08 3.73
CA GLN A 44 14.29 2.10 4.53
C GLN A 44 13.36 2.77 5.55
N PRO A 45 13.89 3.16 6.73
CA PRO A 45 13.13 3.86 7.77
C PRO A 45 12.72 5.27 7.38
N GLU A 46 13.34 5.83 6.33
CA GLU A 46 13.16 7.20 5.83
C GLU A 46 11.78 7.36 5.15
N PHE A 47 10.76 7.22 6.00
CA PHE A 47 9.37 7.64 5.89
C PHE A 47 8.69 7.49 4.52
N ASP A 48 8.24 6.28 4.20
CA ASP A 48 6.95 6.14 3.54
C ASP A 48 5.84 6.35 4.58
N GLY A 49 5.43 7.60 4.79
CA GLY A 49 4.40 8.02 5.75
C GLY A 49 2.99 7.49 5.53
N ARG A 50 2.82 6.59 4.55
CA ARG A 50 1.55 5.98 4.22
C ARG A 50 1.31 4.74 5.07
N ALA A 51 0.09 4.62 5.56
CA ALA A 51 -0.47 3.39 6.09
C ALA A 51 -1.62 2.91 5.20
N SER A 52 -1.88 1.62 5.23
CA SER A 52 -3.00 0.99 4.52
C SER A 52 -4.00 0.44 5.52
N ALA A 53 -5.29 0.67 5.26
CA ALA A 53 -6.37 -0.01 5.94
C ALA A 53 -6.62 -1.38 5.28
N LEU A 54 -6.45 -2.44 6.05
CA LEU A 54 -6.67 -3.83 5.65
C LEU A 54 -7.97 -4.33 6.27
N GLY A 55 -8.93 -4.71 5.44
CA GLY A 55 -10.12 -5.42 5.89
C GLY A 55 -9.84 -6.91 6.14
N LEU A 56 -10.84 -7.61 6.66
CA LEU A 56 -10.75 -9.05 6.99
C LEU A 56 -10.37 -9.92 5.79
N ALA A 57 -10.85 -9.61 4.59
CA ALA A 57 -10.53 -10.38 3.38
C ALA A 57 -9.03 -10.28 3.04
N GLN A 58 -8.47 -9.06 3.08
CA GLN A 58 -7.06 -8.82 2.83
C GLN A 58 -6.19 -9.50 3.90
N GLN A 59 -6.57 -9.37 5.17
CA GLN A 59 -5.87 -10.04 6.27
C GLN A 59 -5.82 -11.56 6.06
N ARG A 60 -6.95 -12.19 5.70
CA ARG A 60 -7.03 -13.64 5.45
C ARG A 60 -6.14 -14.08 4.29
N VAL A 61 -6.08 -13.31 3.20
CA VAL A 61 -5.18 -13.60 2.08
C VAL A 61 -3.73 -13.54 2.55
N LEU A 62 -3.33 -12.48 3.26
CA LEU A 62 -1.97 -12.32 3.77
C LEU A 62 -1.61 -13.42 4.78
N ALA A 63 -2.56 -13.90 5.58
CA ALA A 63 -2.35 -15.00 6.50
C ALA A 63 -2.15 -16.33 5.76
N ALA A 64 -2.97 -16.60 4.75
CA ALA A 64 -2.90 -17.83 3.95
C ALA A 64 -1.55 -18.00 3.22
N ILE A 65 -0.92 -16.89 2.80
CA ILE A 65 0.40 -16.88 2.14
C ILE A 65 1.57 -16.62 3.11
N GLY A 66 1.31 -16.71 4.42
CA GLY A 66 2.34 -16.64 5.45
C GLY A 66 2.97 -15.26 5.67
N LEU A 67 2.34 -14.18 5.19
CA LEU A 67 2.80 -12.79 5.41
C LEU A 67 2.30 -12.22 6.74
N TRP A 68 1.07 -12.57 7.15
CA TRP A 68 0.42 -11.97 8.33
C TRP A 68 1.22 -12.09 9.64
N PRO A 69 1.87 -13.22 9.98
CA PRO A 69 2.57 -13.34 11.27
C PRO A 69 3.67 -12.28 11.51
N ALA A 70 4.30 -11.78 10.46
CA ALA A 70 5.29 -10.70 10.57
C ALA A 70 4.65 -9.30 10.62
N ILE A 71 3.42 -9.17 10.12
CA ILE A 71 2.69 -7.91 9.99
C ILE A 71 1.88 -7.62 11.27
N GLU A 72 1.26 -8.64 11.85
CA GLU A 72 0.33 -8.55 12.97
C GLU A 72 0.86 -7.75 14.17
N PRO A 73 2.11 -7.93 14.65
CA PRO A 73 2.63 -7.16 15.78
C PRO A 73 2.80 -5.67 15.49
N LEU A 74 2.79 -5.27 14.21
CA LEU A 74 2.97 -3.90 13.73
C LEU A 74 1.64 -3.28 13.28
N ALA A 75 0.55 -4.03 13.35
CA ALA A 75 -0.78 -3.60 12.96
C ALA A 75 -1.53 -2.98 14.15
N ALA A 76 -2.30 -1.92 13.90
CA ALA A 76 -3.29 -1.43 14.85
C ALA A 76 -4.68 -1.87 14.43
N GLU A 77 -5.45 -2.39 15.38
CA GLU A 77 -6.84 -2.77 15.11
C GLU A 77 -7.74 -1.54 14.97
N ILE A 78 -8.75 -1.67 14.12
CA ILE A 78 -9.92 -0.78 14.08
C ILE A 78 -11.07 -1.52 14.76
N ARG A 79 -11.49 -1.05 15.93
CA ARG A 79 -12.62 -1.65 16.69
C ARG A 79 -13.90 -0.85 16.57
N GLU A 80 -13.80 0.44 16.31
CA GLU A 80 -14.93 1.32 16.05
C GLU A 80 -14.62 2.21 14.85
N VAL A 81 -15.65 2.59 14.10
CA VAL A 81 -15.58 3.62 13.07
C VAL A 81 -16.60 4.70 13.38
N ARG A 82 -16.18 5.95 13.31
CA ARG A 82 -17.06 7.12 13.40
C ARG A 82 -16.92 7.96 12.15
N VAL A 83 -18.05 8.28 11.53
CA VAL A 83 -18.10 9.09 10.32
C VAL A 83 -18.97 10.32 10.58
N ALA A 84 -18.36 11.51 10.49
CA ALA A 84 -19.03 12.79 10.63
C ALA A 84 -19.05 13.54 9.29
N ASP A 85 -20.00 14.46 9.13
CA ASP A 85 -20.17 15.27 7.92
C ASP A 85 -20.32 16.76 8.26
N GLY A 86 -19.36 17.56 7.80
CA GLY A 86 -19.32 19.00 7.99
C GLY A 86 -19.52 19.41 9.45
N VAL A 87 -20.47 20.31 9.67
CA VAL A 87 -20.82 20.83 11.01
C VAL A 87 -22.00 20.08 11.65
N SER A 88 -22.42 18.95 11.07
CA SER A 88 -23.52 18.16 11.61
C SER A 88 -23.17 17.67 13.02
N PRO A 89 -24.08 17.80 14.01
CA PRO A 89 -23.88 17.20 15.32
C PRO A 89 -24.11 15.67 15.30
N LEU A 90 -24.62 15.12 14.20
CA LEU A 90 -24.87 13.69 14.02
C LEU A 90 -23.68 13.03 13.33
N PHE A 91 -23.41 11.79 13.73
CA PHE A 91 -22.39 10.94 13.11
C PHE A 91 -22.91 9.51 12.95
N LEU A 92 -22.40 8.82 11.93
CA LEU A 92 -22.56 7.38 11.79
C LEU A 92 -21.54 6.70 12.71
N HIS A 93 -21.98 5.70 13.47
CA HIS A 93 -21.13 4.89 14.31
C HIS A 93 -21.47 3.41 14.17
N TYR A 94 -20.43 2.61 14.04
CA TYR A 94 -20.52 1.15 14.08
C TYR A 94 -19.22 0.58 14.64
N ASP A 95 -19.29 -0.63 15.15
CA ASP A 95 -18.17 -1.25 15.85
C ASP A 95 -18.11 -2.76 15.63
N HIS A 96 -16.98 -3.32 16.06
CA HIS A 96 -16.62 -4.72 15.91
C HIS A 96 -17.60 -5.70 16.56
N ARG A 97 -18.45 -5.29 17.52
CA ARG A 97 -19.38 -6.20 18.22
C ARG A 97 -20.40 -6.81 17.26
N LEU A 98 -20.64 -6.18 16.10
CA LEU A 98 -21.44 -6.75 15.00
C LEU A 98 -20.77 -7.97 14.34
N LEU A 99 -19.47 -8.17 14.54
CA LEU A 99 -18.63 -9.25 14.01
C LEU A 99 -18.12 -10.20 15.11
N GLY A 100 -18.55 -10.03 16.36
CA GLY A 100 -18.01 -10.74 17.52
C GLY A 100 -16.69 -10.12 18.01
N ASP A 101 -15.69 -10.95 18.29
CA ASP A 101 -14.38 -10.50 18.83
C ASP A 101 -13.39 -10.06 17.74
N GLN A 102 -13.76 -10.16 16.46
CA GLN A 102 -12.90 -9.78 15.34
C GLN A 102 -12.93 -8.27 15.12
N PRO A 103 -11.80 -7.57 14.95
CA PRO A 103 -11.80 -6.16 14.61
C PRO A 103 -12.44 -5.92 13.24
N LEU A 104 -12.87 -4.68 12.98
CA LEU A 104 -13.40 -4.26 11.68
C LEU A 104 -12.32 -4.28 10.59
N GLY A 105 -11.06 -4.12 10.99
CA GLY A 105 -9.89 -4.16 10.13
C GLY A 105 -8.63 -3.76 10.89
N TRP A 106 -7.55 -3.53 10.15
CA TRP A 106 -6.26 -3.13 10.68
C TRP A 106 -5.67 -1.98 9.89
N ILE A 107 -4.96 -1.10 10.56
CA ILE A 107 -4.08 -0.13 9.92
C ILE A 107 -2.66 -0.65 10.04
N VAL A 108 -1.95 -0.69 8.91
CA VAL A 108 -0.57 -1.14 8.85
C VAL A 108 0.25 -0.13 8.06
N GLU A 109 1.37 0.31 8.63
CA GLU A 109 2.31 1.16 7.90
C GLU A 109 2.85 0.40 6.66
N ASN A 110 2.86 1.05 5.50
CA ASN A 110 3.20 0.37 4.23
C ASN A 110 4.61 -0.24 4.26
N ARG A 111 5.53 0.35 5.03
CA ARG A 111 6.86 -0.21 5.28
C ARG A 111 6.83 -1.61 5.91
N ALA A 112 5.95 -1.88 6.86
CA ALA A 112 5.83 -3.19 7.50
C ALA A 112 5.35 -4.24 6.48
N LEU A 113 4.40 -3.86 5.63
CA LEU A 113 3.94 -4.71 4.53
C LEU A 113 5.06 -5.00 3.53
N ARG A 114 5.82 -3.98 3.12
CA ARG A 114 6.96 -4.15 2.20
C ARG A 114 8.05 -5.04 2.79
N GLN A 115 8.37 -4.87 4.08
CA GLN A 115 9.35 -5.71 4.76
C GLN A 115 8.93 -7.18 4.79
N ALA A 116 7.67 -7.47 5.14
CA ALA A 116 7.15 -8.82 5.14
C ALA A 116 7.15 -9.45 3.73
N VAL A 117 6.73 -8.68 2.72
CA VAL A 117 6.75 -9.10 1.32
C VAL A 117 8.17 -9.40 0.87
N LEU A 118 9.10 -8.46 1.05
CA LEU A 118 10.49 -8.62 0.64
C LEU A 118 11.13 -9.86 1.29
N ALA A 119 10.93 -10.04 2.59
CA ALA A 119 11.45 -11.21 3.30
C ALA A 119 10.99 -12.52 2.65
N ARG A 120 9.71 -12.62 2.27
CA ARG A 120 9.17 -13.81 1.57
C ARG A 120 9.70 -13.93 0.15
N LEU A 121 9.76 -12.84 -0.62
CA LEU A 121 10.29 -12.85 -1.98
C LEU A 121 11.74 -13.34 -2.02
N THR A 122 12.57 -12.95 -1.04
CA THR A 122 13.98 -13.35 -0.97
C THR A 122 14.16 -14.77 -0.43
N SER A 123 13.32 -15.23 0.50
CA SER A 123 13.49 -16.55 1.11
C SER A 123 12.84 -17.70 0.34
N HIS A 124 11.86 -17.42 -0.54
CA HIS A 124 11.07 -18.47 -1.17
C HIS A 124 11.85 -19.14 -2.33
N PRO A 125 12.04 -20.48 -2.32
CA PRO A 125 12.95 -21.16 -3.26
C PRO A 125 12.49 -21.16 -4.72
N ARG A 126 11.18 -20.94 -4.97
CA ARG A 126 10.61 -20.83 -6.33
C ARG A 126 10.48 -19.40 -6.84
N ILE A 127 10.93 -18.41 -6.06
CA ILE A 127 10.88 -17.00 -6.46
C ILE A 127 12.31 -16.53 -6.75
N ARG A 128 12.50 -15.91 -7.91
CA ARG A 128 13.68 -15.11 -8.20
C ARG A 128 13.29 -13.64 -8.20
N LEU A 129 13.85 -12.87 -7.28
CA LEU A 129 13.75 -11.42 -7.28
C LEU A 129 14.88 -10.82 -8.13
N ALA A 130 14.53 -10.25 -9.29
CA ALA A 130 15.42 -9.50 -10.17
C ALA A 130 15.23 -8.00 -9.90
N ALA A 131 15.93 -7.49 -8.89
CA ALA A 131 15.85 -6.10 -8.47
C ALA A 131 17.22 -5.57 -8.01
N PRO A 132 17.60 -4.32 -8.29
CA PRO A 132 16.86 -3.34 -9.10
C PRO A 132 16.98 -3.65 -10.59
N SER A 133 15.88 -4.06 -11.23
CA SER A 133 15.82 -4.37 -12.65
C SER A 133 14.37 -4.34 -13.16
N ARG A 134 14.13 -3.67 -14.28
CA ARG A 134 12.81 -3.63 -14.93
C ARG A 134 12.88 -4.27 -16.32
N PRO A 135 11.78 -4.86 -16.81
CA PRO A 135 11.67 -5.21 -18.21
C PRO A 135 11.76 -3.95 -19.08
N LEU A 136 12.59 -4.01 -20.13
CA LEU A 136 12.66 -2.95 -21.14
C LEU A 136 11.57 -3.11 -22.18
N ARG A 137 11.24 -4.36 -22.52
CA ARG A 137 10.23 -4.76 -23.48
C ARG A 137 9.76 -6.17 -23.15
N LEU A 138 8.48 -6.45 -23.45
CA LEU A 138 7.92 -7.80 -23.43
C LEU A 138 7.60 -8.22 -24.87
N ASP A 139 8.34 -9.20 -25.37
CA ASP A 139 8.11 -9.80 -26.67
C ASP A 139 7.20 -11.02 -26.53
N ARG A 140 5.96 -10.86 -26.98
CA ARG A 140 4.89 -11.85 -26.84
C ARG A 140 4.92 -12.81 -28.04
N GLY A 141 5.32 -14.05 -27.79
CA GLY A 141 5.20 -15.15 -28.74
C GLY A 141 3.83 -15.83 -28.67
N ALA A 142 3.70 -16.97 -29.34
CA ALA A 142 2.45 -17.74 -29.35
C ALA A 142 2.16 -18.46 -28.02
N THR A 143 3.21 -18.91 -27.32
CA THR A 143 3.09 -19.70 -26.08
C THR A 143 3.95 -19.18 -24.93
N THR A 144 4.87 -18.26 -25.21
CA THR A 144 5.79 -17.69 -24.23
C THR A 144 5.97 -16.19 -24.46
N ILE A 145 6.49 -15.52 -23.44
CA ILE A 145 6.88 -14.12 -23.43
C ILE A 145 8.37 -14.09 -23.12
N GLU A 146 9.12 -13.29 -23.86
CA GLU A 146 10.52 -13.00 -23.58
C GLU A 146 10.64 -11.55 -23.09
N ALA A 147 11.43 -11.35 -22.03
CA ALA A 147 11.65 -10.05 -21.41
C ALA A 147 13.14 -9.81 -21.22
N GLY A 148 13.69 -8.84 -21.96
CA GLY A 148 15.00 -8.29 -21.68
C GLY A 148 14.93 -7.33 -20.49
N LEU A 149 15.67 -7.61 -19.43
CA LEU A 149 15.72 -6.78 -18.23
C LEU A 149 16.79 -5.70 -18.34
N SER A 150 16.64 -4.59 -17.61
CA SER A 150 17.63 -3.51 -17.58
C SER A 150 18.98 -3.92 -16.99
N SER A 151 19.03 -5.03 -16.26
CA SER A 151 20.27 -5.70 -15.80
C SER A 151 21.06 -6.38 -16.93
N GLY A 152 20.46 -6.56 -18.12
CA GLY A 152 21.03 -7.32 -19.24
C GLY A 152 20.72 -8.82 -19.19
N GLU A 153 19.91 -9.27 -18.23
CA GLU A 153 19.38 -10.64 -18.17
C GLU A 153 18.14 -10.78 -19.05
N THR A 154 17.86 -12.00 -19.49
CA THR A 154 16.64 -12.32 -20.23
C THR A 154 15.79 -13.30 -19.43
N VAL A 155 14.48 -13.07 -19.42
CA VAL A 155 13.50 -13.95 -18.78
C VAL A 155 12.52 -14.46 -19.83
N THR A 156 12.33 -15.77 -19.90
CA THR A 156 11.26 -16.41 -20.67
C THR A 156 10.19 -16.92 -19.71
N ALA A 157 8.93 -16.56 -19.93
CA ALA A 157 7.81 -17.03 -19.12
C ALA A 157 6.56 -17.36 -19.94
N ALA A 158 5.67 -18.20 -19.40
CA ALA A 158 4.38 -18.48 -20.05
C ALA A 158 3.37 -17.35 -19.86
N LEU A 159 3.46 -16.64 -18.72
CA LEU A 159 2.59 -15.52 -18.36
C LEU A 159 3.42 -14.33 -17.85
N ALA A 160 3.03 -13.12 -18.24
CA ALA A 160 3.52 -11.89 -17.62
C ALA A 160 2.36 -11.16 -16.92
N VAL A 161 2.59 -10.69 -15.69
CA VAL A 161 1.63 -9.91 -14.92
C VAL A 161 2.20 -8.51 -14.68
N ALA A 162 1.47 -7.48 -15.10
CA ALA A 162 1.81 -6.10 -14.85
C ALA A 162 1.34 -5.66 -13.45
N ALA A 163 2.28 -5.40 -12.54
CA ALA A 163 2.07 -4.91 -11.18
C ALA A 163 2.95 -3.67 -10.88
N ASP A 164 3.31 -2.91 -11.92
CA ASP A 164 4.25 -1.78 -11.97
C ASP A 164 3.56 -0.41 -11.79
N GLY A 165 2.40 -0.41 -11.11
CA GLY A 165 1.74 0.80 -10.61
C GLY A 165 0.93 1.62 -11.64
N ARG A 166 0.49 2.81 -11.22
CA ARG A 166 -0.45 3.67 -11.99
C ARG A 166 0.07 4.05 -13.37
N ALA A 167 1.37 4.32 -13.48
CA ALA A 167 2.05 4.71 -14.72
C ALA A 167 2.72 3.52 -15.42
N SER A 168 2.11 2.32 -15.31
CA SER A 168 2.60 1.05 -15.88
C SER A 168 3.06 1.16 -17.35
N PRO A 169 4.38 1.11 -17.61
CA PRO A 169 4.90 0.99 -18.97
C PRO A 169 4.53 -0.35 -19.60
N THR A 170 4.35 -1.40 -18.79
CA THR A 170 3.95 -2.73 -19.25
C THR A 170 2.55 -2.71 -19.87
N ARG A 171 1.59 -2.07 -19.19
CA ARG A 171 0.23 -1.87 -19.69
C ARG A 171 0.23 -1.03 -20.98
N ASP A 172 1.00 0.05 -21.00
CA ASP A 172 1.06 0.95 -22.15
C ASP A 172 1.68 0.26 -23.36
N GLY A 173 2.75 -0.52 -23.18
CA GLY A 173 3.36 -1.35 -24.22
C GLY A 173 2.46 -2.49 -24.72
N ALA A 174 1.50 -2.94 -23.90
CA ALA A 174 0.47 -3.90 -24.32
C ALA A 174 -0.69 -3.24 -25.10
N GLY A 175 -0.76 -1.90 -25.17
CA GLY A 175 -1.83 -1.16 -25.83
C GLY A 175 -3.14 -1.11 -25.04
N ILE A 176 -3.10 -1.33 -23.72
CA ILE A 176 -4.30 -1.36 -22.88
C ILE A 176 -4.62 0.08 -22.42
N GLY A 177 -5.65 0.66 -23.04
CA GLY A 177 -6.15 1.99 -22.69
C GLY A 177 -6.74 2.07 -21.28
N VAL A 178 -6.67 3.25 -20.67
CA VAL A 178 -7.28 3.54 -19.37
C VAL A 178 -8.10 4.81 -19.44
N THR A 179 -9.23 4.83 -18.73
CA THR A 179 -9.98 6.06 -18.50
C THR A 179 -9.50 6.69 -17.19
N ARG A 180 -9.23 7.99 -17.22
CA ARG A 180 -8.68 8.73 -16.08
C ARG A 180 -9.65 9.82 -15.67
N TRP A 181 -9.90 9.90 -14.37
CA TRP A 181 -10.60 11.02 -13.75
C TRP A 181 -9.65 11.72 -12.81
N ASN A 182 -9.59 13.05 -12.92
CA ASN A 182 -8.89 13.88 -11.95
C ASN A 182 -9.93 14.40 -10.96
N TYR A 183 -9.73 14.13 -9.67
CA TYR A 183 -10.62 14.62 -8.60
C TYR A 183 -10.35 16.09 -8.24
N GLY A 184 -9.27 16.70 -8.72
CA GLY A 184 -8.89 18.07 -8.35
C GLY A 184 -8.45 18.19 -6.88
N GLN A 185 -8.14 17.06 -6.26
CA GLN A 185 -7.79 16.91 -4.86
C GLN A 185 -6.43 16.20 -4.73
N SER A 186 -5.70 16.53 -3.67
CA SER A 186 -4.53 15.77 -3.21
C SER A 186 -4.74 15.33 -1.76
N ALA A 187 -4.07 14.25 -1.37
CA ALA A 187 -4.04 13.80 0.02
C ALA A 187 -2.70 14.18 0.66
N ILE A 188 -2.76 14.96 1.74
CA ILE A 188 -1.65 15.16 2.67
C ILE A 188 -1.67 13.98 3.63
N VAL A 189 -0.55 13.28 3.76
CA VAL A 189 -0.41 12.13 4.67
C VAL A 189 0.67 12.42 5.70
N CYS A 190 0.35 12.18 6.96
CA CYS A 190 1.31 12.30 8.05
C CYS A 190 1.00 11.29 9.16
N THR A 191 1.97 11.11 10.05
CA THR A 191 1.72 10.43 11.31
C THR A 191 1.78 11.45 12.43
N VAL A 192 0.75 11.49 13.26
CA VAL A 192 0.70 12.32 14.46
C VAL A 192 0.87 11.47 15.70
N ALA A 193 1.56 12.00 16.70
CA ALA A 193 1.53 11.48 18.06
C ALA A 193 0.57 12.34 18.88
N HIS A 194 -0.09 11.74 19.86
CA HIS A 194 -1.15 12.40 20.64
C HIS A 194 -1.08 12.01 22.12
N GLU A 195 -1.71 12.81 22.99
CA GLU A 195 -1.56 12.70 24.44
C GLU A 195 -2.37 11.55 25.04
N ARG A 196 -3.57 11.32 24.51
CA ARG A 196 -4.59 10.36 24.98
C ARG A 196 -4.68 9.18 24.02
N PRO A 197 -5.10 7.98 24.43
CA PRO A 197 -5.25 6.86 23.50
C PRO A 197 -6.42 7.08 22.53
N HIS A 198 -6.25 6.70 21.26
CA HIS A 198 -7.31 6.74 20.24
C HIS A 198 -8.36 5.63 20.41
N GLY A 199 -8.16 4.69 21.34
CA GLY A 199 -9.14 3.64 21.67
C GLY A 199 -9.48 2.70 20.52
N ASN A 200 -8.57 2.52 19.55
CA ASN A 200 -8.80 1.79 18.30
C ASN A 200 -10.01 2.29 17.48
N VAL A 201 -10.34 3.58 17.60
CA VAL A 201 -11.41 4.22 16.81
C VAL A 201 -10.80 4.84 15.55
N ALA A 202 -11.25 4.40 14.38
CA ALA A 202 -10.99 5.11 13.13
C ALA A 202 -12.04 6.21 12.94
N GLN A 203 -11.60 7.41 12.58
CA GLN A 203 -12.49 8.54 12.34
C GLN A 203 -12.36 9.02 10.92
N GLU A 204 -13.49 9.36 10.33
CA GLU A 204 -13.58 9.99 9.02
C GLU A 204 -14.50 11.19 9.11
N HIS A 205 -13.97 12.36 8.79
CA HIS A 205 -14.72 13.60 8.76
C HIS A 205 -14.81 14.10 7.33
N PHE A 206 -16.01 14.14 6.77
CA PHE A 206 -16.24 14.74 5.46
C PHE A 206 -16.24 16.26 5.60
N LEU A 207 -15.16 16.88 5.13
CA LEU A 207 -15.00 18.32 5.09
C LEU A 207 -15.30 18.85 3.67
N PRO A 208 -15.53 20.16 3.49
CA PRO A 208 -15.82 20.74 2.17
C PRO A 208 -14.76 20.44 1.09
N ALA A 209 -13.51 20.21 1.49
CA ALA A 209 -12.43 19.88 0.58
C ALA A 209 -12.27 18.38 0.30
N GLY A 210 -12.94 17.51 1.06
CA GLY A 210 -12.83 16.06 0.98
C GLY A 210 -12.75 15.40 2.36
N PRO A 211 -12.60 14.06 2.40
CA PRO A 211 -12.48 13.32 3.65
C PRO A 211 -11.17 13.65 4.38
N PHE A 212 -11.28 13.78 5.69
CA PHE A 212 -10.19 13.86 6.65
C PHE A 212 -10.25 12.63 7.55
N ALA A 213 -9.35 11.69 7.37
CA ALA A 213 -9.33 10.44 8.11
C ALA A 213 -8.24 10.43 9.19
N ILE A 214 -8.58 9.95 10.37
CA ILE A 214 -7.68 9.72 11.50
C ILE A 214 -7.72 8.23 11.80
N LEU A 215 -6.64 7.54 11.46
CA LEU A 215 -6.57 6.09 11.47
C LEU A 215 -5.60 5.63 12.57
N PRO A 216 -6.02 4.73 13.49
CA PRO A 216 -5.20 4.34 14.62
C PRO A 216 -3.91 3.66 14.16
N LEU A 217 -2.78 3.95 14.81
CA LEU A 217 -1.51 3.23 14.67
C LEU A 217 -1.09 2.70 16.04
N PRO A 218 -0.16 1.72 16.13
CA PRO A 218 0.27 1.20 17.43
C PRO A 218 0.76 2.31 18.37
N GLY A 219 0.30 2.26 19.62
CA GLY A 219 0.62 3.24 20.66
C GLY A 219 -0.34 4.42 20.69
N ARG A 220 0.19 5.63 20.88
CA ARG A 220 -0.58 6.89 20.83
C ARG A 220 -0.23 7.65 19.56
N ARG A 221 -0.45 6.98 18.43
CA ARG A 221 -0.17 7.51 17.09
C ARG A 221 -1.38 7.29 16.21
N SER A 222 -1.56 8.18 15.25
CA SER A 222 -2.54 8.02 14.17
C SER A 222 -1.92 8.37 12.83
N SER A 223 -2.26 7.61 11.79
CA SER A 223 -2.05 7.99 10.40
C SER A 223 -3.19 8.91 9.98
N VAL A 224 -2.84 10.07 9.45
CA VAL A 224 -3.81 11.03 8.93
C VAL A 224 -3.82 10.98 7.41
N VAL A 225 -5.01 10.96 6.83
CA VAL A 225 -5.23 11.19 5.40
C VAL A 225 -6.11 12.42 5.26
N TRP A 226 -5.50 13.55 4.96
CA TRP A 226 -6.16 14.83 4.80
C TRP A 226 -6.32 15.14 3.31
N THR A 227 -7.54 14.99 2.80
CA THR A 227 -7.88 15.39 1.44
C THR A 227 -8.10 16.90 1.36
N GLU A 228 -7.42 17.55 0.43
CA GLU A 228 -7.57 18.98 0.17
C GLU A 228 -7.53 19.29 -1.33
N ARG A 229 -8.11 20.44 -1.72
CA ARG A 229 -8.04 20.94 -3.10
C ARG A 229 -6.58 21.09 -3.53
N GLN A 230 -6.28 20.58 -4.71
CA GLN A 230 -4.91 20.52 -5.24
C GLN A 230 -4.19 21.90 -5.26
N ALA A 231 -4.94 22.99 -5.45
CA ALA A 231 -4.39 24.35 -5.48
C ALA A 231 -3.93 24.88 -4.11
N VAL A 232 -4.46 24.36 -3.00
CA VAL A 232 -4.17 24.85 -1.64
C VAL A 232 -3.03 24.07 -0.99
N VAL A 233 -2.87 22.80 -1.36
CA VAL A 233 -1.88 21.88 -0.77
C VAL A 233 -0.45 22.44 -0.79
N PRO A 234 0.07 23.06 -1.88
CA PRO A 234 1.41 23.63 -1.86
C PRO A 234 1.62 24.70 -0.77
N ALA A 235 0.59 25.50 -0.48
CA ALA A 235 0.68 26.53 0.56
C ALA A 235 0.71 25.90 1.96
N ILE A 236 -0.11 24.88 2.21
CA ILE A 236 -0.12 24.12 3.47
C ILE A 236 1.25 23.45 3.69
N MET A 237 1.77 22.77 2.67
CA MET A 237 3.07 22.06 2.75
C MET A 237 4.29 22.98 2.89
N ALA A 238 4.13 24.29 2.61
CA ALA A 238 5.19 25.28 2.78
C ALA A 238 5.19 25.93 4.18
N GLN A 239 4.21 25.62 5.02
CA GLN A 239 4.16 26.10 6.41
C GLN A 239 5.26 25.44 7.25
N GLY A 240 5.69 26.14 8.31
CA GLY A 240 6.50 25.52 9.37
C GLY A 240 5.64 24.66 10.30
N ASP A 241 6.28 23.78 11.08
CA ASP A 241 5.63 22.78 11.91
C ASP A 241 4.51 23.35 12.80
N ASP A 242 4.72 24.47 13.49
CA ASP A 242 3.71 25.07 14.37
C ASP A 242 2.43 25.48 13.62
N ALA A 243 2.60 26.10 12.44
CA ALA A 243 1.47 26.52 11.62
C ALA A 243 0.75 25.33 10.97
N PHE A 244 1.52 24.32 10.53
CA PHE A 244 0.96 23.08 10.01
C PHE A 244 0.17 22.33 11.09
N LEU A 245 0.70 22.24 12.31
CA LEU A 245 0.03 21.59 13.44
C LEU A 245 -1.23 22.34 13.87
N ALA A 246 -1.24 23.67 13.82
CA ALA A 246 -2.45 24.45 14.08
C ALA A 246 -3.55 24.16 13.03
N GLU A 247 -3.20 24.21 11.74
CA GLU A 247 -4.13 23.92 10.64
C GLU A 247 -4.64 22.47 10.68
N LEU A 248 -3.77 21.53 11.07
CA LEU A 248 -4.13 20.14 11.31
C LEU A 248 -5.06 20.02 12.51
N GLY A 249 -4.75 20.67 13.63
CA GLY A 249 -5.52 20.67 14.87
C GLY A 249 -6.96 21.15 14.68
N ASP A 250 -7.17 22.19 13.89
CA ASP A 250 -8.51 22.71 13.55
C ASP A 250 -9.41 21.66 12.87
N ARG A 251 -8.82 20.73 12.11
CA ARG A 251 -9.53 19.62 11.46
C ARG A 251 -9.59 18.37 12.32
N PHE A 252 -8.56 18.18 13.15
CA PHE A 252 -8.39 16.99 13.96
C PHE A 252 -9.31 17.00 15.18
N GLY A 253 -9.54 18.17 15.79
CA GLY A 253 -10.25 18.31 17.06
C GLY A 253 -9.37 18.08 18.29
N ASP A 254 -9.97 18.09 19.49
CA ASP A 254 -9.27 18.17 20.80
C ASP A 254 -9.41 16.90 21.68
N TYR A 255 -9.81 15.77 21.08
CA TYR A 255 -10.17 14.57 21.83
C TYR A 255 -9.03 13.56 22.03
N LEU A 256 -7.91 13.66 21.29
CA LEU A 256 -6.71 12.82 21.42
C LEU A 256 -5.51 13.56 22.01
#